data_AF-A0A1L9WHW8-F1
#
_entry.id   AF-A0A1L9WHW8-F1
#
_cell.length_a   1.000
_cell.length_b   1.000
_cell.length_c   1.000
_cell.angle_alpha   90.00
_cell.angle_beta   90.00
_cell.angle_gamma   90.00
#
_symmetry.space_group_name_H-M   'P 1'
#
loop_
_entity.id
_entity.type
_entity.pdbx_description
1 polymer ?
#
loop_
_entity_poly.entity_id
_entity_poly.type
_entity_poly.pdbx_seq_one_letter_code
_entity_poly.pdbx_strand_id
1 'polypeptide(L)'
;MTGHTRKHKVAVVGSGNWGSTIAKIIAENTNEHLDLFEKEVRMWVFDEDIEIPESSKHHSKLGGQKRKLTEVINQVHENVKYLPDIALPDNVVADPDLKSTVKDATLLVFNLPHQFIGKTLDGIAGHILPYARAVSCIKGVDVSDGTVTLHSELIMERLGIYCGALSGANIAPEVAAEKFCETTIGYDVPPMDLKEQDDSAEANLIKIDEQRQCKAKPTHVRLTPVPPELPHVDAELLETLFARPYFHVHHVRDVAGVALGGALKNIIALASGFVAGKGWGENAKAAIMRVGVLEMVKFGRTWFPKSVEERTFTEESAGMADLVSSCNAGRNYRSACHAVEQGVSVKEIEEKELNGQKLQGTSTAYDIYEFLEKQGKLKEFPLFVAVHDILEGTAKVEDLPALIGGRKKIEG
;
A
#
# COMPACT_ATOMS: atom_id res chain seq x y z
N MET A 1 9.22 -17.29 -28.80
CA MET A 1 8.04 -17.91 -28.17
C MET A 1 8.56 -18.63 -26.95
N THR A 2 8.37 -18.05 -25.77
CA THR A 2 8.71 -18.72 -24.51
C THR A 2 7.78 -19.92 -24.34
N GLY A 3 8.33 -21.10 -24.11
CA GLY A 3 7.65 -22.40 -24.25
C GLY A 3 6.71 -22.78 -23.10
N HIS A 4 6.12 -21.81 -22.41
CA HIS A 4 5.22 -22.07 -21.28
C HIS A 4 3.87 -22.62 -21.77
N THR A 5 3.35 -23.64 -21.09
CA THR A 5 2.09 -24.31 -21.49
C THR A 5 0.88 -23.89 -20.65
N ARG A 6 1.11 -23.13 -19.58
CA ARG A 6 0.09 -22.55 -18.70
C ARG A 6 0.24 -21.03 -18.62
N LYS A 7 -0.84 -20.37 -18.22
CA LYS A 7 -0.94 -18.92 -18.08
C LYS A 7 -1.26 -18.55 -16.64
N HIS A 8 -0.87 -17.35 -16.23
CA HIS A 8 -1.19 -16.85 -14.91
C HIS A 8 -2.65 -16.46 -14.79
N LYS A 9 -3.34 -17.00 -13.79
CA LYS A 9 -4.64 -16.53 -13.34
C LYS A 9 -4.45 -15.49 -12.24
N VAL A 10 -5.10 -14.33 -12.38
CA VAL A 10 -4.94 -13.18 -11.48
C VAL A 10 -6.20 -12.95 -10.67
N ALA A 11 -6.04 -12.73 -9.36
CA ALA A 11 -7.12 -12.33 -8.48
C ALA A 11 -6.75 -11.08 -7.66
N VAL A 12 -7.67 -10.13 -7.61
CA VAL A 12 -7.56 -8.90 -6.81
C VAL A 12 -8.36 -9.06 -5.54
N VAL A 13 -7.69 -9.03 -4.39
CA VAL A 13 -8.30 -9.11 -3.07
C VAL A 13 -8.56 -7.70 -2.55
N GLY A 14 -9.72 -7.17 -2.91
CA GLY A 14 -10.25 -5.89 -2.44
C GLY A 14 -10.85 -5.04 -3.56
N SER A 15 -11.94 -4.34 -3.24
CA SER A 15 -12.80 -3.65 -4.21
C SER A 15 -13.06 -2.17 -3.88
N GLY A 16 -12.22 -1.57 -3.04
CA GLY A 16 -12.28 -0.14 -2.76
C GLY A 16 -11.91 0.70 -3.99
N ASN A 17 -11.73 2.00 -3.78
CA ASN A 17 -11.35 2.94 -4.86
C ASN A 17 -10.07 2.47 -5.60
N TRP A 18 -8.99 2.22 -4.84
CA TRP A 18 -7.74 1.69 -5.43
C TRP A 18 -7.85 0.23 -5.88
N GLY A 19 -8.73 -0.58 -5.26
CA GLY A 19 -8.91 -1.99 -5.62
C GLY A 19 -9.56 -2.15 -6.99
N SER A 20 -10.57 -1.32 -7.25
CA SER A 20 -11.22 -1.24 -8.56
C SER A 20 -10.28 -0.65 -9.62
N THR A 21 -9.48 0.35 -9.25
CA THR A 21 -8.50 0.98 -10.15
C THR A 21 -7.41 -0.01 -10.58
N ILE A 22 -6.84 -0.78 -9.64
CA ILE A 22 -5.81 -1.77 -9.96
C ILE A 22 -6.41 -2.96 -10.72
N ALA A 23 -7.65 -3.35 -10.43
CA ALA A 23 -8.37 -4.36 -11.20
C ALA A 23 -8.60 -3.94 -12.66
N LYS A 24 -8.91 -2.66 -12.92
CA LYS A 24 -8.98 -2.09 -14.29
C LYS A 24 -7.65 -2.27 -15.02
N ILE A 25 -6.54 -1.80 -14.44
CA ILE A 25 -5.19 -1.91 -15.04
C ILE A 25 -4.85 -3.37 -15.35
N ILE A 26 -5.00 -4.25 -14.36
CA ILE A 26 -4.69 -5.67 -14.50
C ILE A 26 -5.54 -6.28 -15.62
N ALA A 27 -6.84 -5.98 -15.67
CA ALA A 27 -7.74 -6.53 -16.67
C ALA A 27 -7.47 -6.02 -18.10
N GLU A 28 -7.01 -4.78 -18.26
CA GLU A 28 -6.51 -4.29 -19.55
C GLU A 28 -5.29 -5.08 -20.01
N ASN A 29 -4.30 -5.25 -19.12
CA ASN A 29 -3.08 -5.97 -19.46
C ASN A 29 -3.31 -7.47 -19.67
N THR A 30 -4.19 -8.12 -18.91
CA THR A 30 -4.53 -9.53 -19.19
C THR A 30 -5.30 -9.71 -20.50
N ASN A 31 -6.02 -8.69 -20.98
CA ASN A 31 -6.62 -8.70 -22.31
C ASN A 31 -5.57 -8.53 -23.44
N GLU A 32 -4.53 -7.74 -23.20
CA GLU A 32 -3.47 -7.46 -24.18
C GLU A 32 -2.43 -8.59 -24.26
N HIS A 33 -2.21 -9.33 -23.16
CA HIS A 33 -1.15 -10.34 -23.00
C HIS A 33 -1.69 -11.75 -22.74
N LEU A 34 -2.54 -12.23 -23.66
CA LEU A 34 -3.18 -13.55 -23.57
C LEU A 34 -2.21 -14.74 -23.69
N ASP A 35 -0.95 -14.51 -24.02
CA ASP A 35 0.12 -15.50 -23.98
C ASP A 35 0.65 -15.74 -22.56
N LEU A 36 0.55 -14.74 -21.68
CA LEU A 36 1.05 -14.77 -20.31
C LEU A 36 -0.07 -14.96 -19.26
N PHE A 37 -1.24 -14.38 -19.49
CA PHE A 37 -2.32 -14.32 -18.51
C PHE A 37 -3.62 -14.96 -19.01
N GLU A 38 -4.39 -15.51 -18.09
CA GLU A 38 -5.80 -15.79 -18.33
C GLU A 38 -6.59 -14.47 -18.42
N LYS A 39 -7.57 -14.42 -19.33
CA LYS A 39 -8.34 -13.20 -19.60
C LYS A 39 -9.12 -12.73 -18.37
N GLU A 40 -9.78 -13.64 -17.66
CA GLU A 40 -10.64 -13.31 -16.51
C GLU A 40 -9.80 -12.82 -15.31
N VAL A 41 -10.19 -11.67 -14.75
CA VAL A 41 -9.63 -11.13 -13.51
C VAL A 41 -10.72 -11.11 -12.45
N ARG A 42 -10.60 -11.96 -11.44
CA ARG A 42 -11.55 -11.97 -10.33
C ARG A 42 -11.20 -10.90 -9.32
N MET A 43 -12.20 -10.11 -8.91
CA MET A 43 -12.06 -9.10 -7.87
C MET A 43 -12.98 -9.45 -6.71
N TRP A 44 -12.40 -9.66 -5.53
CA TRP A 44 -13.18 -9.90 -4.32
C TRP A 44 -13.85 -8.60 -3.88
N VAL A 45 -15.18 -8.65 -3.77
CA VAL A 45 -16.01 -7.53 -3.33
C VAL A 45 -16.72 -7.92 -2.04
N PHE A 46 -16.57 -7.13 -0.98
CA PHE A 46 -17.42 -7.29 0.19
C PHE A 46 -18.85 -6.89 -0.21
N ASP A 47 -19.75 -7.87 -0.19
CA ASP A 47 -21.07 -7.70 -0.79
C ASP A 47 -22.00 -6.91 0.12
N GLU A 48 -22.43 -5.76 -0.37
CA GLU A 48 -23.27 -4.82 0.36
C GLU A 48 -24.54 -4.55 -0.44
N ASP A 49 -25.65 -4.34 0.28
CA ASP A 49 -26.87 -3.82 -0.32
C ASP A 49 -26.72 -2.32 -0.56
N ILE A 50 -26.65 -1.92 -1.83
CA ILE A 50 -26.52 -0.52 -2.26
C ILE A 50 -27.77 -0.03 -2.97
N GLU A 51 -28.07 1.25 -2.80
CA GLU A 51 -29.00 1.97 -3.67
C GLU A 51 -28.18 2.76 -4.68
N ILE A 52 -28.56 2.70 -5.96
CA ILE A 52 -27.87 3.43 -7.01
C ILE A 52 -28.16 4.93 -6.82
N PRO A 53 -27.14 5.78 -6.62
CA PRO A 53 -27.36 7.21 -6.41
C PRO A 53 -28.12 7.83 -7.60
N GLU A 54 -29.00 8.81 -7.34
CA GLU A 54 -29.71 9.54 -8.41
C GLU A 54 -28.76 10.23 -9.40
N SER A 55 -27.56 10.58 -8.93
CA SER A 55 -26.50 11.16 -9.76
C SER A 55 -25.82 10.15 -10.68
N SER A 56 -25.99 8.83 -10.46
CA SER A 56 -25.37 7.81 -11.31
C SER A 56 -26.10 7.72 -12.65
N LYS A 57 -25.34 7.65 -13.75
CA LYS A 57 -25.88 7.39 -15.09
C LYS A 57 -26.66 6.07 -15.19
N HIS A 58 -26.48 5.14 -14.23
CA HIS A 58 -27.16 3.85 -14.18
C HIS A 58 -28.46 3.87 -13.37
N HIS A 59 -28.81 4.99 -12.71
CA HIS A 59 -29.99 5.07 -11.84
C HIS A 59 -31.30 4.76 -12.59
N SER A 60 -31.45 5.23 -13.82
CA SER A 60 -32.64 4.97 -14.64
C SER A 60 -32.86 3.47 -14.93
N LYS A 61 -31.77 2.68 -15.01
CA LYS A 61 -31.80 1.24 -15.32
C LYS A 61 -31.84 0.37 -14.06
N LEU A 62 -31.12 0.77 -13.01
CA LEU A 62 -30.86 -0.07 -11.83
C LEU A 62 -31.37 0.51 -10.51
N GLY A 63 -31.83 1.76 -10.49
CA GLY A 63 -32.36 2.45 -9.32
C GLY A 63 -33.71 1.92 -8.83
N GLY A 64 -34.21 2.51 -7.74
CA GLY A 64 -35.52 2.21 -7.15
C GLY A 64 -35.57 1.01 -6.21
N GLN A 65 -34.51 0.20 -6.12
CA GLN A 65 -34.40 -0.87 -5.12
C GLN A 65 -32.93 -1.10 -4.71
N LYS A 66 -32.75 -1.65 -3.51
CA LYS A 66 -31.43 -2.14 -3.06
C LYS A 66 -30.99 -3.32 -3.91
N ARG A 67 -29.71 -3.34 -4.27
CA ARG A 67 -29.07 -4.41 -5.05
C ARG A 67 -27.73 -4.78 -4.44
N LYS A 68 -27.28 -6.01 -4.68
CA LYS A 68 -25.92 -6.42 -4.34
C LYS A 68 -24.90 -5.66 -5.17
N LEU A 69 -23.88 -5.11 -4.52
CA LEU A 69 -22.82 -4.37 -5.21
C LEU A 69 -22.13 -5.24 -6.28
N THR A 70 -21.93 -6.52 -6.00
CA THR A 70 -21.35 -7.48 -6.96
C THR A 70 -22.19 -7.64 -8.22
N GLU A 71 -23.52 -7.78 -8.07
CA GLU A 71 -24.46 -7.85 -9.20
C GLU A 71 -24.42 -6.57 -10.05
N VAL A 72 -24.37 -5.42 -9.40
CA VAL A 72 -24.28 -4.12 -10.09
C VAL A 72 -22.98 -4.04 -10.89
N ILE A 73 -21.83 -4.34 -10.27
CA ILE A 73 -20.53 -4.30 -10.96
C ILE A 73 -20.53 -5.24 -12.16
N ASN A 74 -21.00 -6.49 -12.01
CA ASN A 74 -21.01 -7.45 -13.12
C ASN A 74 -22.02 -7.10 -14.22
N GLN A 75 -23.06 -6.31 -13.93
CA GLN A 75 -24.08 -5.93 -14.91
C GLN A 75 -23.72 -4.68 -15.72
N VAL A 76 -23.04 -3.71 -15.10
CA VAL A 76 -22.72 -2.42 -15.74
C VAL A 76 -21.22 -2.13 -15.86
N HIS A 77 -20.38 -3.05 -15.37
CA HIS A 77 -18.92 -2.93 -15.35
C HIS A 77 -18.46 -1.59 -14.74
N GLU A 78 -19.04 -1.22 -13.60
CA GLU A 78 -18.72 0.01 -12.87
C GLU A 78 -18.91 -0.21 -11.37
N ASN A 79 -17.92 0.19 -10.57
CA ASN A 79 -18.06 0.23 -9.11
C ASN A 79 -18.69 1.56 -8.69
N VAL A 80 -20.01 1.64 -8.83
CA VAL A 80 -20.81 2.87 -8.61
C VAL A 80 -20.67 3.48 -7.22
N LYS A 81 -20.17 2.72 -6.23
CA LYS A 81 -19.98 3.18 -4.85
C LYS A 81 -18.56 3.71 -4.61
N TYR A 82 -17.54 2.96 -5.03
CA TYR A 82 -16.15 3.24 -4.66
C TYR A 82 -15.30 3.85 -5.78
N LEU A 83 -15.72 3.72 -7.03
CA LEU A 83 -15.08 4.29 -8.21
C LEU A 83 -16.16 4.68 -9.25
N PRO A 84 -17.03 5.66 -8.94
CA PRO A 84 -18.10 6.07 -9.84
C PRO A 84 -17.55 6.66 -11.14
N ASP A 85 -18.32 6.53 -12.22
CA ASP A 85 -18.04 7.09 -13.55
C ASP A 85 -16.84 6.50 -14.30
N ILE A 86 -16.15 5.50 -13.73
CA ILE A 86 -15.08 4.76 -14.40
C ILE A 86 -15.58 3.39 -14.83
N ALA A 87 -15.49 3.10 -16.13
CA ALA A 87 -15.76 1.78 -16.67
C ALA A 87 -14.61 0.81 -16.31
N LEU A 88 -14.98 -0.35 -15.79
CA LEU A 88 -14.12 -1.51 -15.64
C LEU A 88 -14.15 -2.33 -16.93
N PRO A 89 -13.07 -3.00 -17.32
CA PRO A 89 -13.08 -3.92 -18.45
C PRO A 89 -14.06 -5.09 -18.23
N ASP A 90 -14.65 -5.59 -19.32
CA ASP A 90 -15.67 -6.67 -19.28
C ASP A 90 -15.17 -7.99 -18.69
N ASN A 91 -13.84 -8.19 -18.65
CA ASN A 91 -13.18 -9.34 -18.06
C ASN A 91 -12.89 -9.21 -16.55
N VAL A 92 -13.30 -8.10 -15.91
CA VAL A 92 -13.34 -8.02 -14.44
C VAL A 92 -14.62 -8.68 -13.94
N VAL A 93 -14.47 -9.69 -13.08
CA VAL A 93 -15.59 -10.40 -12.45
C VAL A 93 -15.59 -10.12 -10.95
N ALA A 94 -16.62 -9.41 -10.48
CA ALA A 94 -16.86 -9.16 -9.07
C ALA A 94 -17.42 -10.43 -8.40
N ASP A 95 -16.73 -10.94 -7.39
CA ASP A 95 -17.10 -12.16 -6.67
C ASP A 95 -17.26 -11.85 -5.17
N PRO A 96 -18.44 -12.12 -4.56
CA PRO A 96 -18.66 -11.91 -3.13
C PRO A 96 -17.91 -12.92 -2.25
N ASP A 97 -17.60 -14.11 -2.80
CA ASP A 97 -16.95 -15.18 -2.06
C ASP A 97 -15.42 -15.07 -2.20
N LEU A 98 -14.78 -14.74 -1.08
CA LEU A 98 -13.33 -14.56 -1.01
C LEU A 98 -12.58 -15.84 -1.42
N LYS A 99 -13.09 -17.03 -1.05
CA LYS A 99 -12.43 -18.31 -1.37
C LYS A 99 -12.52 -18.64 -2.86
N SER A 100 -13.69 -18.44 -3.47
CA SER A 100 -13.93 -18.56 -4.91
C SER A 100 -13.08 -17.57 -5.71
N THR A 101 -12.88 -16.35 -5.20
CA THR A 101 -12.04 -15.33 -5.84
C THR A 101 -10.60 -15.80 -6.00
N VAL A 102 -10.00 -16.32 -4.91
CA VAL A 102 -8.58 -16.73 -4.89
C VAL A 102 -8.36 -18.14 -5.42
N LYS A 103 -9.44 -18.88 -5.70
CA LYS A 103 -9.37 -20.26 -6.16
C LYS A 103 -8.62 -20.37 -7.49
N ASP A 104 -7.59 -21.20 -7.48
CA ASP A 104 -6.69 -21.46 -8.62
C ASP A 104 -5.92 -20.23 -9.11
N ALA A 105 -5.98 -19.10 -8.39
CA ALA A 105 -5.23 -17.91 -8.72
C ALA A 105 -3.74 -18.13 -8.47
N THR A 106 -2.92 -17.86 -9.48
CA THR A 106 -1.46 -17.97 -9.41
C THR A 106 -0.81 -16.65 -8.99
N LEU A 107 -1.49 -15.52 -9.25
CA LEU A 107 -1.07 -14.18 -8.85
C LEU A 107 -2.18 -13.54 -8.02
N LEU A 108 -1.83 -13.10 -6.81
CA LEU A 108 -2.74 -12.44 -5.86
C LEU A 108 -2.33 -10.98 -5.66
N VAL A 109 -3.25 -10.05 -5.90
CA VAL A 109 -3.01 -8.62 -5.66
C VAL A 109 -3.85 -8.17 -4.48
N PHE A 110 -3.20 -7.87 -3.36
CA PHE A 110 -3.89 -7.46 -2.14
C PHE A 110 -4.06 -5.95 -2.11
N ASN A 111 -5.30 -5.48 -2.08
CA ASN A 111 -5.58 -4.07 -1.92
C ASN A 111 -6.85 -3.80 -1.10
N LEU A 112 -6.68 -3.84 0.22
CA LEU A 112 -7.74 -3.59 1.18
C LEU A 112 -7.23 -2.64 2.28
N PRO A 113 -8.15 -1.95 2.99
CA PRO A 113 -7.78 -1.22 4.20
C PRO A 113 -7.06 -2.15 5.19
N HIS A 114 -5.98 -1.67 5.80
CA HIS A 114 -5.09 -2.50 6.63
C HIS A 114 -5.85 -3.20 7.78
N GLN A 115 -6.90 -2.58 8.33
CA GLN A 115 -7.67 -3.16 9.44
C GLN A 115 -8.37 -4.48 9.08
N PHE A 116 -8.56 -4.78 7.80
CA PHE A 116 -9.21 -6.00 7.35
C PHE A 116 -8.23 -7.11 6.98
N ILE A 117 -6.92 -6.83 6.92
CA ILE A 117 -5.92 -7.76 6.40
C ILE A 117 -5.91 -9.08 7.17
N GLY A 118 -5.85 -9.04 8.51
CA GLY A 118 -5.77 -10.25 9.33
C GLY A 118 -6.94 -11.21 9.07
N LYS A 119 -8.17 -10.70 9.17
CA LYS A 119 -9.39 -11.50 8.92
C LYS A 119 -9.46 -12.02 7.48
N THR A 120 -9.04 -11.23 6.49
CA THR A 120 -9.01 -11.66 5.08
C THR A 120 -8.00 -12.80 4.88
N LEU A 121 -6.80 -12.69 5.45
CA LEU A 121 -5.78 -13.74 5.36
C LEU A 121 -6.21 -15.03 6.05
N ASP A 122 -6.79 -14.93 7.26
CA ASP A 122 -7.33 -16.08 7.99
C ASP A 122 -8.46 -16.78 7.19
N GLY A 123 -9.26 -16.01 6.45
CA GLY A 123 -10.35 -16.53 5.62
C GLY A 123 -9.89 -17.34 4.40
N ILE A 124 -8.67 -17.12 3.90
CA ILE A 124 -8.13 -17.80 2.70
C ILE A 124 -6.95 -18.73 3.01
N ALA A 125 -6.48 -18.78 4.25
CA ALA A 125 -5.45 -19.73 4.65
C ALA A 125 -5.86 -21.16 4.28
N GLY A 126 -5.01 -21.86 3.54
CA GLY A 126 -5.29 -23.21 3.03
C GLY A 126 -6.25 -23.30 1.83
N HIS A 127 -6.71 -22.15 1.29
CA HIS A 127 -7.59 -22.07 0.12
C HIS A 127 -6.94 -21.47 -1.13
N ILE A 128 -5.63 -21.18 -1.06
CA ILE A 128 -4.82 -20.66 -2.17
C ILE A 128 -3.89 -21.74 -2.74
N LEU A 129 -3.37 -21.52 -3.94
CA LEU A 129 -2.30 -22.35 -4.48
C LEU A 129 -1.00 -22.13 -3.67
N PRO A 130 -0.29 -23.20 -3.26
CA PRO A 130 0.90 -23.07 -2.41
C PRO A 130 2.11 -22.44 -3.14
N TYR A 131 2.07 -22.40 -4.47
CA TYR A 131 3.06 -21.76 -5.33
C TYR A 131 2.59 -20.40 -5.87
N ALA A 132 1.45 -19.87 -5.42
CA ALA A 132 1.02 -18.54 -5.82
C ALA A 132 2.07 -17.49 -5.43
N ARG A 133 2.04 -16.35 -6.11
CA ARG A 133 2.84 -15.18 -5.79
C ARG A 133 1.92 -13.98 -5.58
N ALA A 134 2.37 -13.02 -4.79
CA ALA A 134 1.53 -11.89 -4.41
C ALA A 134 2.24 -10.54 -4.56
N VAL A 135 1.44 -9.49 -4.72
CA VAL A 135 1.85 -8.09 -4.58
C VAL A 135 0.88 -7.40 -3.64
N SER A 136 1.39 -6.75 -2.60
CA SER A 136 0.60 -5.91 -1.70
C SER A 136 0.60 -4.47 -2.18
N CYS A 137 -0.58 -3.93 -2.46
CA CYS A 137 -0.81 -2.50 -2.70
C CYS A 137 -1.23 -1.76 -1.42
N ILE A 138 -1.17 -2.43 -0.26
CA ILE A 138 -1.62 -1.88 1.03
C ILE A 138 -0.54 -0.95 1.58
N LYS A 139 -0.86 0.33 1.70
CA LYS A 139 0.00 1.34 2.33
C LYS A 139 -0.20 1.31 3.85
N GLY A 140 0.88 1.11 4.59
CA GLY A 140 0.89 1.02 6.05
C GLY A 140 1.89 -0.01 6.55
N VAL A 141 2.07 -0.06 7.87
CA VAL A 141 2.79 -1.09 8.60
C VAL A 141 1.96 -1.50 9.80
N ASP A 142 2.14 -2.73 10.27
CA ASP A 142 1.60 -3.16 11.56
C ASP A 142 2.68 -2.97 12.63
N VAL A 143 2.32 -2.39 13.77
CA VAL A 143 3.19 -2.34 14.93
C VAL A 143 2.53 -3.13 16.06
N SER A 144 3.17 -4.23 16.43
CA SER A 144 2.71 -5.10 17.50
C SER A 144 3.89 -5.62 18.30
N ASP A 145 3.74 -5.69 19.63
CA ASP A 145 4.75 -6.22 20.55
C ASP A 145 6.16 -5.61 20.40
N GLY A 146 6.23 -4.32 20.04
CA GLY A 146 7.50 -3.61 19.83
C GLY A 146 8.23 -4.03 18.55
N THR A 147 7.51 -4.56 17.58
CA THR A 147 8.00 -5.00 16.27
C THR A 147 7.21 -4.29 15.18
N VAL A 148 7.89 -3.88 14.10
CA VAL A 148 7.25 -3.34 12.90
C VAL A 148 7.17 -4.49 11.89
N THR A 149 5.98 -4.77 11.39
CA THR A 149 5.73 -5.82 10.41
C THR A 149 5.17 -5.20 9.14
N LEU A 150 5.82 -5.49 8.00
CA LEU A 150 5.31 -5.05 6.71
C LEU A 150 4.09 -5.89 6.33
N HIS A 151 3.12 -5.32 5.64
CA HIS A 151 1.95 -6.09 5.19
C HIS A 151 2.32 -7.21 4.20
N SER A 152 3.37 -7.01 3.40
CA SER A 152 3.94 -8.08 2.56
C SER A 152 4.46 -9.24 3.42
N GLU A 153 5.20 -8.97 4.50
CA GLU A 153 5.66 -9.99 5.45
C GLU A 153 4.50 -10.71 6.14
N LEU A 154 3.48 -9.97 6.57
CA LEU A 154 2.28 -10.57 7.18
C LEU A 154 1.55 -11.53 6.22
N ILE A 155 1.45 -11.16 4.94
CA ILE A 155 0.90 -12.03 3.88
C ILE A 155 1.76 -13.28 3.73
N MET A 156 3.09 -13.13 3.66
CA MET A 156 4.01 -14.27 3.52
C MET A 156 3.87 -15.24 4.70
N GLU A 157 3.78 -14.73 5.93
CA GLU A 157 3.66 -15.54 7.14
C GLU A 157 2.36 -16.30 7.25
N ARG A 158 1.24 -15.66 6.90
CA ARG A 158 -0.09 -16.27 7.02
C ARG A 158 -0.39 -17.24 5.91
N LEU A 159 0.12 -16.99 4.70
CA LEU A 159 -0.28 -17.73 3.51
C LEU A 159 0.80 -18.67 2.96
N GLY A 160 2.07 -18.52 3.37
CA GLY A 160 3.15 -19.39 2.90
C GLY A 160 3.57 -19.13 1.45
N ILE A 161 3.31 -17.94 0.91
CA ILE A 161 3.63 -17.53 -0.45
C ILE A 161 4.51 -16.28 -0.46
N TYR A 162 5.25 -16.02 -1.53
CA TYR A 162 6.06 -14.81 -1.62
C TYR A 162 5.20 -13.59 -1.96
N CYS A 163 5.47 -12.46 -1.32
CA CYS A 163 4.73 -11.21 -1.51
C CYS A 163 5.67 -10.01 -1.66
N GLY A 164 5.59 -9.32 -2.80
CA GLY A 164 6.19 -8.00 -2.99
C GLY A 164 5.28 -6.86 -2.53
N ALA A 165 5.68 -5.63 -2.82
CA ALA A 165 4.95 -4.42 -2.48
C ALA A 165 4.85 -3.48 -3.69
N LEU A 166 3.75 -2.74 -3.79
CA LEU A 166 3.53 -1.68 -4.77
C LEU A 166 3.18 -0.39 -4.05
N SER A 167 3.97 0.65 -4.28
CA SER A 167 3.72 2.00 -3.74
C SER A 167 4.23 3.07 -4.70
N GLY A 168 3.69 4.28 -4.60
CA GLY A 168 4.02 5.37 -5.53
C GLY A 168 3.08 6.57 -5.42
N ALA A 169 3.39 7.63 -6.16
CA ALA A 169 2.58 8.84 -6.26
C ALA A 169 1.36 8.63 -7.18
N ASN A 170 0.39 7.84 -6.73
CA ASN A 170 -0.67 7.30 -7.59
C ASN A 170 -2.08 7.43 -6.97
N ILE A 171 -2.64 8.63 -7.03
CA ILE A 171 -3.99 8.90 -6.50
C ILE A 171 -5.04 8.14 -7.34
N ALA A 172 -5.84 7.29 -6.68
CA ALA A 172 -6.71 6.33 -7.35
C ALA A 172 -7.64 6.90 -8.44
N PRO A 173 -8.44 7.97 -8.18
CA PRO A 173 -9.25 8.59 -9.23
C PRO A 173 -8.46 9.11 -10.44
N GLU A 174 -7.21 9.55 -10.26
CA GLU A 174 -6.39 10.06 -11.36
C GLU A 174 -5.89 8.94 -12.25
N VAL A 175 -5.40 7.86 -11.63
CA VAL A 175 -4.96 6.66 -12.34
C VAL A 175 -6.13 6.01 -13.06
N ALA A 176 -7.29 5.93 -12.41
CA ALA A 176 -8.51 5.39 -13.00
C ALA A 176 -9.00 6.22 -14.21
N ALA A 177 -8.79 7.53 -14.16
CA ALA A 177 -9.04 8.47 -15.25
C ALA A 177 -7.86 8.58 -16.25
N GLU A 178 -6.92 7.64 -16.19
CA GLU A 178 -5.81 7.50 -17.13
C GLU A 178 -4.89 8.74 -17.19
N LYS A 179 -4.79 9.47 -16.08
CA LYS A 179 -3.81 10.54 -15.94
C LYS A 179 -2.44 9.94 -15.68
N PHE A 180 -1.44 10.53 -16.34
CA PHE A 180 -0.06 10.13 -16.21
C PHE A 180 0.42 10.16 -14.75
N CYS A 181 0.95 9.03 -14.29
CA CYS A 181 1.66 8.90 -13.02
C CYS A 181 2.59 7.67 -13.05
N GLU A 182 3.32 7.49 -11.96
CA GLU A 182 4.34 6.45 -11.83
C GLU A 182 4.18 5.69 -10.51
N THR A 183 4.59 4.44 -10.48
CA THR A 183 4.64 3.61 -9.28
C THR A 183 5.95 2.82 -9.24
N THR A 184 6.32 2.38 -8.05
CA THR A 184 7.42 1.44 -7.85
C THR A 184 6.87 0.11 -7.35
N ILE A 185 7.36 -0.99 -7.91
CA ILE A 185 7.13 -2.35 -7.43
C ILE A 185 8.42 -2.87 -6.81
N GLY A 186 8.36 -3.14 -5.51
CA GLY A 186 9.41 -3.87 -4.78
C GLY A 186 9.14 -5.37 -4.87
N TYR A 187 10.00 -6.11 -5.56
CA TYR A 187 9.88 -7.56 -5.69
C TYR A 187 11.24 -8.22 -5.92
N ASP A 188 11.80 -8.88 -4.91
CA ASP A 188 13.05 -9.64 -5.07
C ASP A 188 12.72 -11.09 -5.45
N VAL A 189 12.95 -11.45 -6.71
CA VAL A 189 12.54 -12.74 -7.25
C VAL A 189 13.16 -13.87 -6.41
N PRO A 190 12.34 -14.77 -5.83
CA PRO A 190 12.85 -15.89 -5.06
C PRO A 190 13.88 -16.69 -5.88
N PRO A 191 15.11 -16.96 -5.37
CA PRO A 191 16.14 -17.63 -6.16
C PRO A 191 15.72 -19.00 -6.73
N MET A 192 14.82 -19.69 -6.03
CA MET A 192 14.20 -20.94 -6.47
C MET A 192 13.32 -20.82 -7.72
N ASP A 193 12.81 -19.63 -8.01
CA ASP A 193 12.02 -19.35 -9.21
C ASP A 193 12.92 -18.95 -10.40
N LEU A 194 14.23 -18.73 -10.19
CA LEU A 194 15.21 -18.34 -11.22
C LEU A 194 16.12 -19.49 -11.69
N LYS A 195 16.36 -20.51 -10.86
CA LYS A 195 17.26 -21.63 -11.20
C LYS A 195 16.48 -22.81 -11.79
N GLU A 196 17.10 -23.53 -12.72
CA GLU A 196 16.73 -24.94 -12.98
C GLU A 196 16.90 -25.72 -11.67
N GLN A 197 15.78 -25.95 -10.97
CA GLN A 197 15.59 -26.71 -9.73
C GLN A 197 16.87 -27.09 -8.95
N ASP A 198 17.35 -26.17 -8.11
CA ASP A 198 18.20 -26.53 -6.97
C ASP A 198 17.26 -26.77 -5.77
N ASP A 199 16.80 -28.02 -5.62
CA ASP A 199 15.86 -28.46 -4.57
C ASP A 199 16.47 -28.45 -3.13
N SER A 200 17.63 -27.82 -2.94
CA SER A 200 18.25 -27.71 -1.63
C SER A 200 17.35 -26.94 -0.65
N ALA A 201 17.10 -27.53 0.52
CA ALA A 201 16.16 -27.00 1.52
C ALA A 201 16.51 -25.59 2.03
N GLU A 202 17.76 -25.15 1.87
CA GLU A 202 18.26 -23.84 2.29
C GLU A 202 17.89 -22.72 1.30
N ALA A 203 17.75 -23.01 0.00
CA ALA A 203 17.39 -22.03 -1.03
C ALA A 203 15.90 -21.62 -0.97
N ASN A 204 15.07 -22.44 -0.32
CA ASN A 204 13.62 -22.25 -0.21
C ASN A 204 13.20 -21.44 1.04
N LEU A 205 14.19 -20.94 1.80
CA LEU A 205 13.98 -20.15 3.01
C LEU A 205 14.20 -18.67 2.68
N ILE A 206 13.11 -17.94 2.52
CA ILE A 206 13.20 -16.48 2.50
C ILE A 206 13.28 -15.99 3.94
N LYS A 207 14.36 -15.26 4.23
CA LYS A 207 14.55 -14.62 5.53
C LYS A 207 13.62 -13.42 5.60
N ILE A 208 12.63 -13.50 6.48
CA ILE A 208 11.92 -12.32 6.99
C ILE A 208 12.87 -11.60 7.96
N ASP A 209 12.77 -10.26 8.03
CA ASP A 209 13.80 -9.37 8.58
C ASP A 209 14.33 -9.77 9.98
N GLU A 210 15.61 -9.47 10.23
CA GLU A 210 16.32 -9.75 11.48
C GLU A 210 15.74 -9.06 12.70
N GLN A 211 15.04 -7.93 12.54
CA GLN A 211 14.34 -7.27 13.65
C GLN A 211 13.43 -8.24 14.42
N ARG A 212 12.82 -9.20 13.72
CA ARG A 212 11.92 -10.20 14.30
C ARG A 212 12.67 -11.38 14.92
N GLN A 213 13.91 -11.63 14.50
CA GLN A 213 14.74 -12.76 14.94
C GLN A 213 15.23 -12.63 16.39
N CYS A 214 15.25 -11.42 16.96
CA CYS A 214 15.69 -11.23 18.34
C CYS A 214 14.60 -11.53 19.40
N LYS A 215 13.31 -11.64 19.03
CA LYS A 215 12.21 -11.84 20.01
C LYS A 215 11.09 -12.80 19.60
N ALA A 216 10.85 -13.02 18.31
CA ALA A 216 9.89 -14.01 17.82
C ALA A 216 10.63 -15.16 17.12
N LYS A 217 10.02 -16.36 17.07
CA LYS A 217 10.58 -17.53 16.37
C LYS A 217 11.09 -17.12 14.98
N PRO A 218 12.17 -17.73 14.45
CA PRO A 218 12.65 -17.42 13.10
C PRO A 218 11.51 -17.54 12.08
N THR A 219 11.04 -16.42 11.52
CA THR A 219 9.93 -16.39 10.56
C THR A 219 10.48 -16.73 9.18
N HIS A 220 10.94 -17.98 9.02
CA HIS A 220 11.23 -18.48 7.69
C HIS A 220 9.92 -18.93 7.06
N VAL A 221 9.60 -18.38 5.90
CA VAL A 221 8.51 -18.89 5.07
C VAL A 221 9.12 -19.88 4.09
N ARG A 222 8.69 -21.13 4.16
CA ARG A 222 9.05 -22.14 3.17
C ARG A 222 8.15 -21.96 1.96
N LEU A 223 8.75 -21.52 0.86
CA LEU A 223 8.03 -21.34 -0.39
C LEU A 223 7.92 -22.65 -1.18
N THR A 224 6.89 -22.71 -2.01
CA THR A 224 6.77 -23.71 -3.08
C THR A 224 7.19 -23.08 -4.41
N PRO A 225 8.06 -23.73 -5.22
CA PRO A 225 8.50 -23.19 -6.50
C PRO A 225 7.32 -22.94 -7.44
N VAL A 226 7.40 -21.89 -8.26
CA VAL A 226 6.45 -21.71 -9.37
C VAL A 226 6.62 -22.88 -10.36
N PRO A 227 5.54 -23.56 -10.79
CA PRO A 227 5.61 -24.62 -11.79
C PRO A 227 6.27 -24.13 -13.09
N PRO A 228 7.18 -24.91 -13.71
CA PRO A 228 7.92 -24.50 -14.90
C PRO A 228 7.02 -24.32 -16.14
N GLU A 229 5.77 -24.80 -16.09
CA GLU A 229 4.80 -24.58 -17.16
C GLU A 229 4.22 -23.16 -17.17
N LEU A 230 4.37 -22.39 -16.08
CA LEU A 230 3.97 -21.00 -15.96
C LEU A 230 5.15 -20.07 -16.27
N PRO A 231 4.90 -18.86 -16.80
CA PRO A 231 5.92 -17.82 -16.87
C PRO A 231 6.59 -17.56 -15.51
N HIS A 232 7.86 -17.17 -15.52
CA HIS A 232 8.54 -16.76 -14.30
C HIS A 232 7.92 -15.47 -13.76
N VAL A 233 7.72 -15.40 -12.44
CA VAL A 233 7.23 -14.19 -11.78
C VAL A 233 8.42 -13.29 -11.46
N ASP A 234 8.86 -12.55 -12.47
CA ASP A 234 10.00 -11.63 -12.42
C ASP A 234 9.57 -10.17 -12.68
N ALA A 235 10.57 -9.28 -12.78
CA ALA A 235 10.35 -7.87 -13.05
C ALA A 235 9.58 -7.64 -14.36
N GLU A 236 9.91 -8.37 -15.42
CA GLU A 236 9.29 -8.22 -16.74
C GLU A 236 7.81 -8.64 -16.71
N LEU A 237 7.49 -9.76 -16.05
CA LEU A 237 6.10 -10.20 -15.90
C LEU A 237 5.28 -9.19 -15.08
N LEU A 238 5.83 -8.68 -13.98
CA LEU A 238 5.14 -7.71 -13.12
C LEU A 238 4.98 -6.36 -13.81
N GLU A 239 5.99 -5.86 -14.52
CA GLU A 239 5.86 -4.67 -15.36
C GLU A 239 4.79 -4.88 -16.43
N THR A 240 4.75 -6.03 -17.09
CA THR A 240 3.69 -6.36 -18.07
C THR A 240 2.30 -6.38 -17.43
N LEU A 241 2.19 -6.88 -16.20
CA LEU A 241 0.91 -6.97 -15.49
C LEU A 241 0.38 -5.59 -15.05
N PHE A 242 1.26 -4.68 -14.65
CA PHE A 242 0.86 -3.42 -14.01
C PHE A 242 1.05 -2.18 -14.88
N ALA A 243 2.00 -2.15 -15.82
CA ALA A 243 2.32 -0.95 -16.58
C ALA A 243 1.23 -0.61 -17.60
N ARG A 244 0.92 0.68 -17.73
CA ARG A 244 0.09 1.25 -18.80
C ARG A 244 0.79 2.49 -19.36
N PRO A 245 0.42 2.99 -20.56
CA PRO A 245 0.97 4.25 -21.08
C PRO A 245 0.79 5.46 -20.14
N TYR A 246 -0.19 5.42 -19.24
CA TYR A 246 -0.45 6.45 -18.23
C TYR A 246 0.00 6.05 -16.81
N PHE A 247 0.47 4.82 -16.61
CA PHE A 247 0.86 4.28 -15.30
C PHE A 247 2.20 3.57 -15.46
N HIS A 248 3.28 4.32 -15.36
CA HIS A 248 4.63 3.77 -15.49
C HIS A 248 5.02 3.00 -14.23
N VAL A 249 5.65 1.85 -14.42
CA VAL A 249 6.08 0.96 -13.35
C VAL A 249 7.60 0.90 -13.37
N HIS A 250 8.22 1.16 -12.22
CA HIS A 250 9.64 0.92 -11.99
C HIS A 250 9.79 -0.26 -11.03
N HIS A 251 10.63 -1.23 -11.39
CA HIS A 251 10.96 -2.36 -10.53
C HIS A 251 12.19 -2.09 -9.67
N VAL A 252 12.11 -2.47 -8.39
CA VAL A 252 13.26 -2.58 -7.48
C VAL A 252 13.22 -3.88 -6.69
N ARG A 253 14.36 -4.32 -6.17
CA ARG A 253 14.43 -5.49 -5.26
C ARG A 253 14.01 -5.15 -3.84
N ASP A 254 14.10 -3.89 -3.44
CA ASP A 254 13.86 -3.44 -2.07
C ASP A 254 12.37 -3.37 -1.73
N VAL A 255 11.79 -4.53 -1.37
CA VAL A 255 10.39 -4.66 -0.93
C VAL A 255 10.12 -3.80 0.31
N ALA A 256 11.06 -3.79 1.28
CA ALA A 256 10.88 -3.08 2.54
C ALA A 256 10.89 -1.56 2.34
N GLY A 257 11.80 -1.02 1.52
CA GLY A 257 11.85 0.40 1.19
C GLY A 257 10.58 0.87 0.51
N VAL A 258 10.05 0.10 -0.45
CA VAL A 258 8.77 0.41 -1.13
C VAL A 258 7.60 0.43 -0.14
N ALA A 259 7.50 -0.55 0.75
CA ALA A 259 6.45 -0.62 1.76
C ALA A 259 6.55 0.52 2.80
N LEU A 260 7.75 0.76 3.33
CA LEU A 260 8.02 1.81 4.32
C LEU A 260 7.80 3.21 3.73
N GLY A 261 8.18 3.44 2.47
CA GLY A 261 7.93 4.69 1.76
C GLY A 261 6.45 5.07 1.76
N GLY A 262 5.58 4.10 1.45
CA GLY A 262 4.13 4.28 1.47
C GLY A 262 3.52 4.53 2.85
N ALA A 263 4.12 3.96 3.91
CA ALA A 263 3.64 4.08 5.28
C ALA A 263 4.11 5.37 5.96
N LEU A 264 5.42 5.58 6.03
CA LEU A 264 6.04 6.63 6.84
C LEU A 264 5.75 8.04 6.28
N LYS A 265 5.62 8.19 4.95
CA LYS A 265 5.30 9.49 4.31
C LYS A 265 4.09 10.20 4.92
N ASN A 266 3.13 9.44 5.45
CA ASN A 266 1.88 9.99 5.98
C ASN A 266 2.12 10.80 7.26
N ILE A 267 3.15 10.47 8.06
CA ILE A 267 3.59 11.25 9.21
C ILE A 267 4.13 12.61 8.73
N ILE A 268 4.96 12.61 7.69
CA ILE A 268 5.54 13.84 7.12
C ILE A 268 4.45 14.70 6.44
N ALA A 269 3.43 14.08 5.85
CA ALA A 269 2.28 14.78 5.29
C ALA A 269 1.49 15.55 6.35
N LEU A 270 1.33 15.00 7.57
CA LEU A 270 0.75 15.73 8.70
C LEU A 270 1.61 16.93 9.09
N ALA A 271 2.94 16.73 9.25
CA ALA A 271 3.86 17.81 9.56
C ALA A 271 3.81 18.95 8.53
N SER A 272 3.77 18.60 7.24
CA SER A 272 3.65 19.56 6.15
C SER A 272 2.32 20.31 6.20
N GLY A 273 1.23 19.64 6.58
CA GLY A 273 -0.08 20.26 6.78
C GLY A 273 -0.08 21.24 7.94
N PHE A 274 0.57 20.90 9.06
CA PHE A 274 0.71 21.83 10.19
C PHE A 274 1.44 23.12 9.80
N VAL A 275 2.54 22.99 9.04
CA VAL A 275 3.32 24.12 8.52
C VAL A 275 2.49 24.97 7.55
N ALA A 276 1.71 24.34 6.69
CA ALA A 276 0.81 25.03 5.76
C ALA A 276 -0.29 25.81 6.49
N GLY A 277 -0.96 25.20 7.46
CA GLY A 277 -2.02 25.85 8.23
C GLY A 277 -1.53 27.02 9.09
N LYS A 278 -0.24 27.05 9.47
CA LYS A 278 0.39 28.23 10.10
C LYS A 278 0.82 29.32 9.12
N GLY A 279 0.78 29.07 7.81
CA GLY A 279 1.20 30.03 6.80
C GLY A 279 2.72 30.29 6.78
N TRP A 280 3.55 29.32 7.18
CA TRP A 280 5.02 29.49 7.22
C TRP A 280 5.71 29.45 5.85
N GLY A 281 4.96 29.11 4.80
CA GLY A 281 5.41 29.13 3.42
C GLY A 281 6.21 27.92 2.96
N GLU A 282 6.53 27.92 1.67
CA GLU A 282 7.08 26.76 0.96
C GLU A 282 8.47 26.34 1.45
N ASN A 283 9.31 27.27 1.91
CA ASN A 283 10.65 26.97 2.43
C ASN A 283 10.59 26.12 3.71
N ALA A 284 9.66 26.43 4.61
CA ALA A 284 9.46 25.65 5.84
C ALA A 284 8.94 24.25 5.50
N LYS A 285 7.99 24.17 4.56
CA LYS A 285 7.44 22.90 4.09
C LYS A 285 8.53 22.01 3.45
N ALA A 286 9.38 22.59 2.59
CA ALA A 286 10.52 21.88 2.01
C ALA A 286 11.53 21.38 3.06
N ALA A 287 11.79 22.16 4.12
CA ALA A 287 12.65 21.73 5.21
C ALA A 287 12.06 20.53 5.98
N ILE A 288 10.74 20.52 6.23
CA ILE A 288 10.02 19.37 6.82
C ILE A 288 10.13 18.15 5.94
N MET A 289 9.84 18.27 4.63
CA MET A 289 9.93 17.14 3.71
C MET A 289 11.35 16.55 3.70
N ARG A 290 12.39 17.40 3.65
CA ARG A 290 13.79 16.98 3.67
C ARG A 290 14.16 16.24 4.96
N VAL A 291 13.77 16.77 6.14
CA VAL A 291 13.98 16.06 7.43
C VAL A 291 13.24 14.73 7.42
N GLY A 292 12.00 14.72 6.91
CA GLY A 292 11.17 13.54 6.76
C GLY A 292 11.82 12.42 5.96
N VAL A 293 12.37 12.73 4.78
CA VAL A 293 13.09 11.73 3.97
C VAL A 293 14.27 11.14 4.75
N LEU A 294 15.03 11.96 5.48
CA LEU A 294 16.16 11.45 6.27
C LEU A 294 15.69 10.53 7.41
N GLU A 295 14.59 10.84 8.08
CA GLU A 295 14.04 9.95 9.12
C GLU A 295 13.45 8.67 8.53
N MET A 296 12.83 8.73 7.35
CA MET A 296 12.37 7.54 6.62
C MET A 296 13.53 6.61 6.25
N VAL A 297 14.60 7.16 5.65
CA VAL A 297 15.82 6.41 5.32
C VAL A 297 16.45 5.82 6.58
N LYS A 298 16.61 6.65 7.63
CA LYS A 298 17.19 6.21 8.90
C LYS A 298 16.36 5.09 9.53
N PHE A 299 15.04 5.17 9.47
CA PHE A 299 14.14 4.14 10.00
C PHE A 299 14.37 2.83 9.25
N GLY A 300 14.29 2.85 7.91
CA GLY A 300 14.52 1.66 7.10
C GLY A 300 15.91 1.05 7.30
N ARG A 301 16.98 1.86 7.35
CA ARG A 301 18.35 1.36 7.59
C ARG A 301 18.57 0.85 9.01
N THR A 302 17.82 1.33 10.00
CA THR A 302 17.95 0.89 11.40
C THR A 302 17.30 -0.47 11.61
N TRP A 303 16.11 -0.69 11.04
CA TRP A 303 15.30 -1.87 11.34
C TRP A 303 15.16 -2.86 10.19
N PHE A 304 15.48 -2.47 8.96
CA PHE A 304 15.47 -3.35 7.79
C PHE A 304 16.81 -3.30 7.01
N PRO A 305 17.98 -3.40 7.69
CA PRO A 305 19.29 -3.07 7.11
C PRO A 305 19.71 -3.97 5.94
N LYS A 306 19.09 -5.15 5.79
CA LYS A 306 19.39 -6.12 4.74
C LYS A 306 18.52 -5.97 3.50
N SER A 307 17.29 -5.50 3.66
CA SER A 307 16.38 -5.25 2.54
C SER A 307 16.53 -3.82 2.03
N VAL A 308 16.61 -2.85 2.95
CA VAL A 308 16.45 -1.43 2.61
C VAL A 308 17.67 -0.84 1.94
N GLU A 309 17.43 -0.26 0.76
CA GLU A 309 18.33 0.57 -0.01
C GLU A 309 17.92 2.05 0.09
N GLU A 310 18.87 2.93 0.41
CA GLU A 310 18.59 4.36 0.61
C GLU A 310 18.01 5.01 -0.66
N ARG A 311 18.42 4.53 -1.83
CA ARG A 311 17.97 5.00 -3.15
C ARG A 311 16.48 4.80 -3.37
N THR A 312 15.87 3.77 -2.79
CA THR A 312 14.42 3.54 -2.85
C THR A 312 13.62 4.71 -2.27
N PHE A 313 14.18 5.47 -1.33
CA PHE A 313 13.51 6.65 -0.79
C PHE A 313 13.73 7.92 -1.61
N THR A 314 14.82 8.00 -2.38
CA THR A 314 15.26 9.23 -3.04
C THR A 314 15.08 9.23 -4.56
N GLU A 315 15.18 8.06 -5.20
CA GLU A 315 15.14 7.88 -6.65
C GLU A 315 13.78 7.35 -7.12
N GLU A 316 13.09 6.58 -6.29
CA GLU A 316 11.86 5.87 -6.66
C GLU A 316 10.56 6.64 -6.34
N SER A 317 9.49 6.32 -7.09
CA SER A 317 8.16 6.90 -6.88
C SER A 317 7.61 6.58 -5.49
N ALA A 318 7.86 5.37 -4.96
CA ALA A 318 7.45 4.96 -3.62
C ALA A 318 8.05 5.81 -2.48
N GLY A 319 9.16 6.51 -2.75
CA GLY A 319 9.83 7.41 -1.82
C GLY A 319 9.46 8.86 -2.05
N MET A 320 10.34 9.59 -2.74
CA MET A 320 10.28 11.04 -2.89
C MET A 320 8.99 11.51 -3.57
N ALA A 321 8.57 10.87 -4.66
CA ALA A 321 7.39 11.32 -5.40
C ALA A 321 6.11 11.18 -4.56
N ASP A 322 5.91 10.01 -3.93
CA ASP A 322 4.72 9.77 -3.11
C ASP A 322 4.70 10.70 -1.88
N LEU A 323 5.87 10.99 -1.31
CA LEU A 323 6.01 11.98 -0.24
C LEU A 323 5.58 13.38 -0.71
N VAL A 324 6.14 13.88 -1.82
CA VAL A 324 5.85 15.23 -2.34
C VAL A 324 4.36 15.39 -2.67
N SER A 325 3.76 14.41 -3.35
CA SER A 325 2.32 14.41 -3.65
C SER A 325 1.48 14.45 -2.37
N SER A 326 1.84 13.62 -1.39
CA SER A 326 1.12 13.55 -0.10
C SER A 326 1.20 14.84 0.71
N CYS A 327 2.35 15.52 0.67
CA CYS A 327 2.58 16.76 1.40
C CYS A 327 1.98 18.00 0.72
N ASN A 328 1.38 17.86 -0.47
CA ASN A 328 0.74 18.96 -1.20
C ASN A 328 -0.77 18.79 -1.35
N ALA A 329 -1.28 17.56 -1.46
CA ALA A 329 -2.70 17.31 -1.74
C ALA A 329 -3.33 16.18 -0.90
N GLY A 330 -2.52 15.43 -0.13
CA GLY A 330 -2.97 14.27 0.63
C GLY A 330 -4.03 14.59 1.68
N ARG A 331 -4.84 13.60 2.06
CA ARG A 331 -5.85 13.76 3.14
C ARG A 331 -5.19 14.12 4.47
N ASN A 332 -4.08 13.47 4.82
CA ASN A 332 -3.30 13.80 6.02
C ASN A 332 -2.86 15.28 6.02
N TYR A 333 -2.30 15.76 4.90
CA TYR A 333 -1.91 17.16 4.73
C TYR A 333 -3.09 18.13 4.91
N ARG A 334 -4.20 17.89 4.19
CA ARG A 334 -5.39 18.77 4.25
C ARG A 334 -6.00 18.82 5.64
N SER A 335 -6.17 17.67 6.29
CA SER A 335 -6.76 17.61 7.64
C SER A 335 -5.87 18.27 8.68
N ALA A 336 -4.55 18.10 8.60
CA ALA A 336 -3.61 18.80 9.48
C ALA A 336 -3.61 20.32 9.24
N CYS A 337 -3.73 20.77 7.99
CA CYS A 337 -3.85 22.19 7.64
C CYS A 337 -5.12 22.81 8.24
N HIS A 338 -6.28 22.19 7.99
CA HIS A 338 -7.57 22.65 8.52
C HIS A 338 -7.61 22.66 10.05
N ALA A 339 -7.02 21.65 10.70
CA ALA A 339 -6.95 21.59 12.17
C ALA A 339 -6.24 22.84 12.74
N VAL A 340 -5.13 23.24 12.12
CA VAL A 340 -4.39 24.44 12.54
C VAL A 340 -5.16 25.72 12.23
N GLU A 341 -5.75 25.84 11.05
CA GLU A 341 -6.53 27.02 10.62
C GLU A 341 -7.76 27.26 11.51
N GLN A 342 -8.43 26.18 11.92
CA GLN A 342 -9.62 26.22 12.76
C GLN A 342 -9.29 26.23 14.27
N GLY A 343 -8.03 25.98 14.66
CA GLY A 343 -7.61 25.89 16.06
C GLY A 343 -8.20 24.68 16.79
N VAL A 344 -8.41 23.57 16.09
CA VAL A 344 -8.99 22.32 16.62
C VAL A 344 -8.01 21.16 16.45
N SER A 345 -8.32 20.01 17.04
CA SER A 345 -7.50 18.81 16.85
C SER A 345 -7.68 18.17 15.47
N VAL A 346 -6.66 17.44 14.99
CA VAL A 346 -6.78 16.63 13.75
C VAL A 346 -7.88 15.57 13.88
N LYS A 347 -8.09 15.06 15.10
CA LYS A 347 -9.16 14.11 15.42
C LYS A 347 -10.55 14.71 15.18
N GLU A 348 -10.77 15.96 15.59
CA GLU A 348 -12.04 16.65 15.32
C GLU A 348 -12.27 16.86 13.82
N ILE A 349 -11.22 17.18 13.05
CA ILE A 349 -11.33 17.27 11.58
C ILE A 349 -11.67 15.91 10.98
N GLU A 350 -11.03 14.83 11.44
CA GLU A 350 -11.36 13.47 11.00
C GLU A 350 -12.84 13.14 11.24
N GLU A 351 -13.36 13.45 12.42
CA GLU A 351 -14.76 13.18 12.79
C GLU A 351 -15.76 14.04 11.99
N LYS A 352 -15.43 15.30 11.72
CA LYS A 352 -16.33 16.25 11.04
C LYS A 352 -16.29 16.14 9.51
N GLU A 353 -15.12 15.90 8.92
CA GLU A 353 -14.90 16.08 7.48
C GLU A 353 -14.71 14.78 6.69
N LEU A 354 -14.38 13.66 7.35
CA LEU A 354 -13.99 12.42 6.65
C LEU A 354 -15.09 11.35 6.58
N ASN A 355 -16.32 11.66 7.00
CA ASN A 355 -17.49 10.78 6.86
C ASN A 355 -17.25 9.33 7.32
N GLY A 356 -16.56 9.16 8.45
CA GLY A 356 -16.22 7.85 9.03
C GLY A 356 -14.94 7.20 8.48
N GLN A 357 -14.24 7.81 7.53
CA GLN A 357 -12.92 7.34 7.09
C GLN A 357 -11.83 7.77 8.08
N LYS A 358 -10.94 6.84 8.45
CA LYS A 358 -9.80 7.11 9.33
C LYS A 358 -8.58 7.62 8.54
N LEU A 359 -7.84 8.55 9.14
CA LEU A 359 -6.55 9.02 8.66
C LEU A 359 -5.48 7.98 9.01
N GLN A 360 -4.85 7.42 7.99
CA GLN A 360 -3.75 6.48 8.23
C GLN A 360 -2.54 7.15 8.87
N GLY A 361 -2.29 8.44 8.59
CA GLY A 361 -1.12 9.14 9.12
C GLY A 361 -1.13 9.32 10.63
N THR A 362 -2.30 9.52 11.24
CA THR A 362 -2.41 9.62 12.71
C THR A 362 -2.12 8.27 13.34
N SER A 363 -2.76 7.19 12.88
CA SER A 363 -2.47 5.83 13.33
C SER A 363 -0.99 5.47 13.20
N THR A 364 -0.39 5.71 12.02
CA THR A 364 1.04 5.42 11.81
C THR A 364 1.94 6.26 12.73
N ALA A 365 1.59 7.51 13.04
CA ALA A 365 2.37 8.32 13.98
C ALA A 365 2.34 7.74 15.40
N TYR A 366 1.18 7.26 15.87
CA TYR A 366 1.05 6.58 17.17
C TYR A 366 1.83 5.27 17.22
N ASP A 367 1.63 4.42 16.21
CA ASP A 367 2.27 3.11 16.11
C ASP A 367 3.80 3.24 16.09
N ILE A 368 4.32 4.17 15.29
CA ILE A 368 5.76 4.43 15.21
C ILE A 368 6.29 5.06 16.50
N TYR A 369 5.56 5.97 17.14
CA TYR A 369 5.98 6.54 18.43
C TYR A 369 6.11 5.45 19.49
N GLU A 370 5.08 4.61 19.67
CA GLU A 370 5.09 3.51 20.65
C GLU A 370 6.25 2.54 20.38
N PHE A 371 6.48 2.23 19.10
CA PHE A 371 7.61 1.42 18.68
C PHE A 371 8.95 2.07 19.08
N LEU A 372 9.17 3.35 18.73
CA LEU A 372 10.39 4.08 19.04
C LEU A 372 10.63 4.20 20.54
N GLU A 373 9.58 4.37 21.33
CA GLU A 373 9.62 4.40 22.80
C GLU A 373 10.12 3.06 23.35
N LYS A 374 9.53 1.95 22.90
CA LYS A 374 9.95 0.58 23.28
C LYS A 374 11.40 0.27 22.88
N GLN A 375 11.88 0.85 21.79
CA GLN A 375 13.27 0.72 21.33
C GLN A 375 14.24 1.71 22.02
N GLY A 376 13.74 2.65 22.83
CA GLY A 376 14.55 3.69 23.46
C GLY A 376 15.17 4.69 22.46
N LYS A 377 14.56 4.85 21.27
CA LYS A 377 15.10 5.62 20.14
C LYS A 377 14.34 6.89 19.80
N LEU A 378 13.42 7.37 20.65
CA LEU A 378 12.65 8.61 20.41
C LEU A 378 13.53 9.81 20.00
N LYS A 379 14.68 10.00 20.67
CA LYS A 379 15.61 11.12 20.39
C LYS A 379 16.25 11.08 19.00
N GLU A 380 16.17 9.93 18.32
CA GLU A 380 16.78 9.71 17.02
C GLU A 380 15.87 10.09 15.84
N PHE A 381 14.58 10.32 16.10
CA PHE A 381 13.53 10.59 15.12
C PHE A 381 12.68 11.80 15.56
N PRO A 382 13.29 13.00 15.67
CA PRO A 382 12.64 14.16 16.25
C PRO A 382 11.40 14.63 15.49
N LEU A 383 11.32 14.47 14.17
CA LEU A 383 10.13 14.85 13.40
C LEU A 383 8.98 13.88 13.65
N PHE A 384 9.22 12.56 13.65
CA PHE A 384 8.17 11.58 13.97
C PHE A 384 7.60 11.82 15.37
N VAL A 385 8.49 12.05 16.36
CA VAL A 385 8.09 12.37 17.74
C VAL A 385 7.33 13.70 17.81
N ALA A 386 7.80 14.76 17.13
CA ALA A 386 7.12 16.04 17.15
C ALA A 386 5.70 15.97 16.56
N VAL A 387 5.50 15.18 15.50
CA VAL A 387 4.16 14.98 14.93
C VAL A 387 3.24 14.30 15.94
N HIS A 388 3.70 13.25 16.60
CA HIS A 388 2.95 12.58 17.67
C HIS A 388 2.58 13.55 18.79
N ASP A 389 3.56 14.30 19.32
CA ASP A 389 3.35 15.20 20.45
C ASP A 389 2.37 16.34 20.12
N ILE A 390 2.35 16.80 18.86
CA ILE A 390 1.36 17.77 18.37
C ILE A 390 -0.03 17.14 18.29
N LEU A 391 -0.14 15.88 17.85
CA LEU A 391 -1.43 15.17 17.80
C LEU A 391 -2.01 14.97 19.21
N GLU A 392 -1.16 14.67 20.20
CA GLU A 392 -1.54 14.53 21.61
C GLU A 392 -1.76 15.88 22.33
N GLY A 393 -1.36 17.00 21.72
CA GLY A 393 -1.44 18.32 22.31
C GLY A 393 -0.40 18.58 23.42
N THR A 394 0.63 17.73 23.53
CA THR A 394 1.76 17.92 24.46
C THR A 394 2.83 18.87 23.90
N ALA A 395 2.83 19.09 22.57
CA ALA A 395 3.61 20.11 21.90
C ALA A 395 2.73 20.98 20.99
N LYS A 396 3.20 22.18 20.66
CA LYS A 396 2.52 23.07 19.70
C LYS A 396 3.22 23.01 18.35
N VAL A 397 2.48 23.35 17.29
CA VAL A 397 3.05 23.44 15.93
C VAL A 397 4.23 24.42 15.89
N GLU A 398 4.17 25.51 16.65
CA GLU A 398 5.24 26.50 16.81
C GLU A 398 6.56 25.92 17.32
N ASP A 399 6.52 24.79 18.01
CA ASP A 399 7.71 24.13 18.56
C ASP A 399 8.45 23.30 17.49
N LEU A 400 7.84 23.01 16.33
CA LEU A 400 8.42 22.18 15.26
C LEU A 400 9.87 22.54 14.91
N PRO A 401 10.25 23.81 14.64
CA PRO A 401 11.62 24.14 14.27
C PRO A 401 12.65 23.82 15.37
N ALA A 402 12.26 24.01 16.64
CA ALA A 402 13.12 23.70 17.78
C ALA A 402 13.25 22.19 17.99
N LEU A 403 12.14 21.45 17.84
CA LEU A 403 12.10 19.99 18.00
C LEU A 403 12.97 19.28 16.94
N ILE A 404 12.90 19.71 15.68
CA ILE A 404 13.67 19.09 14.58
C ILE A 404 15.10 19.63 14.44
N GLY A 405 15.37 20.84 14.95
CA GLY A 405 16.64 21.54 14.74
C GLY A 405 17.80 21.04 15.61
N GLY A 406 17.53 20.19 16.61
CA GLY A 406 18.55 19.63 17.52
C GLY A 406 19.31 20.67 18.36
N ARG A 407 18.91 21.95 18.31
CA ARG A 407 19.53 23.05 19.06
C ARG A 407 18.64 23.40 20.24
N LYS A 408 19.26 23.47 21.43
CA LYS A 408 18.64 24.09 22.61
C LYS A 408 18.10 25.47 22.21
N LYS A 409 16.92 25.83 22.74
CA LYS A 409 16.33 27.18 22.61
C LYS A 409 17.44 28.22 22.69
N ILE A 410 17.58 29.03 21.64
CA ILE A 410 18.38 30.24 21.73
C ILE A 410 17.56 31.16 22.64
N GLU A 411 17.91 31.20 23.93
CA GLU A 411 17.40 32.22 24.84
C GLU A 411 17.90 33.57 24.32
N GLY A 412 16.96 34.37 23.84
CA GLY A 412 17.19 35.75 23.40
C GLY A 412 17.10 36.73 24.57
#